data_AF-A0A930QI51-F1
#
_entry.id   AF-A0A930QI51-F1
#
_cell.length_a   1.000
_cell.length_b   1.000
_cell.length_c   1.000
_cell.angle_alpha   90.00
_cell.angle_beta   90.00
_cell.angle_gamma   90.00
#
_symmetry.space_group_name_H-M   'P 1'
#
loop_
_entity.id
_entity.type
_entity.pdbx_description
1 polymer ?
#
loop_
_entity_poly.entity_id
_entity_poly.type
_entity_poly.pdbx_seq_one_letter_code
_entity_poly.pdbx_strand_id
1 'polypeptide(L)'
;MAFKYINPGYAELLSVGGGTTVTGEQYSKTGISFWQPTSDKGLTISEFPAELYGKLDLYFKAPENADRAKLTLAIGGYIIVSAETSWSRWRMKGNNNNDTIATSDSIRVNAVNTLWFHVKPGQNNDGIFWALLNEREVCNKQDCSFWYAYSSSEKTITVYSRTEDILVSNLILS
;
A
#
# COMPACT_ATOMS: atom_id res chain seq x y z
N MET A 1 2.19 -24.49 6.23
CA MET A 1 1.09 -23.62 5.76
C MET A 1 1.11 -23.62 4.24
N ALA A 2 -0.05 -23.60 3.58
CA ALA A 2 -0.13 -23.53 2.14
C ALA A 2 -0.11 -22.06 1.69
N PHE A 3 0.73 -21.72 0.72
CA PHE A 3 0.75 -20.40 0.08
C PHE A 3 -0.61 -20.10 -0.55
N LYS A 4 -1.18 -18.92 -0.28
CA LYS A 4 -2.50 -18.51 -0.80
C LYS A 4 -2.37 -17.21 -1.58
N TYR A 5 -2.39 -17.32 -2.90
CA TYR A 5 -2.41 -16.16 -3.78
C TYR A 5 -3.72 -15.37 -3.66
N ILE A 6 -3.63 -14.05 -3.52
CA ILE A 6 -4.76 -13.11 -3.47
C ILE A 6 -4.53 -12.04 -4.56
N ASN A 7 -5.29 -12.11 -5.65
CA ASN A 7 -5.39 -11.00 -6.60
C ASN A 7 -6.76 -10.37 -6.43
N PRO A 8 -6.86 -9.23 -5.72
CA PRO A 8 -8.15 -8.59 -5.51
C PRO A 8 -8.78 -8.10 -6.83
N GLY A 9 -7.98 -7.95 -7.90
CA GLY A 9 -8.44 -7.25 -9.09
C GLY A 9 -8.88 -5.81 -8.79
N TYR A 10 -9.14 -5.02 -9.84
CA TYR A 10 -9.58 -3.65 -9.65
C TYR A 10 -11.04 -3.57 -9.23
N ALA A 11 -11.88 -4.49 -9.70
CA ALA A 11 -13.32 -4.46 -9.43
C ALA A 11 -13.64 -4.56 -7.94
N GLU A 12 -12.96 -5.43 -7.19
CA GLU A 12 -13.20 -5.61 -5.75
C GLU A 12 -12.75 -4.39 -4.93
N LEU A 13 -11.74 -3.67 -5.41
CA LEU A 13 -11.24 -2.46 -4.75
C LEU A 13 -12.04 -1.21 -5.17
N LEU A 14 -12.66 -1.23 -6.34
CA LEU A 14 -13.43 -0.14 -6.92
C LEU A 14 -14.94 -0.25 -6.71
N SER A 15 -15.45 -1.31 -6.06
CA SER A 15 -16.88 -1.51 -5.79
C SER A 15 -17.41 -0.57 -4.68
N VAL A 16 -17.13 0.72 -4.82
CA VAL A 16 -17.29 1.79 -3.84
C VAL A 16 -17.53 3.11 -4.57
N GLY A 17 -18.24 4.04 -3.93
CA GLY A 17 -18.49 5.36 -4.51
C GLY A 17 -17.19 6.15 -4.71
N GLY A 18 -16.92 6.60 -5.94
CA GLY A 18 -15.80 7.47 -6.28
C GLY A 18 -14.48 6.76 -6.64
N GLY A 19 -14.43 5.42 -6.57
CA GLY A 19 -13.32 4.67 -7.15
C GLY A 19 -13.22 4.91 -8.66
N THR A 20 -12.02 5.16 -9.18
CA THR A 20 -11.82 5.54 -10.58
C THR A 20 -10.68 4.75 -11.21
N THR A 21 -10.90 4.25 -12.43
CA THR A 21 -9.85 3.67 -13.28
C THR A 21 -9.18 4.78 -14.11
N VAL A 22 -7.86 4.74 -14.21
CA VAL A 22 -7.05 5.69 -14.98
C VAL A 22 -6.23 4.92 -16.00
N THR A 23 -6.40 5.26 -17.27
CA THR A 23 -5.69 4.63 -18.40
C THR A 23 -4.49 5.47 -18.81
N GLY A 24 -3.37 4.82 -19.09
CA GLY A 24 -2.16 5.47 -19.58
C GLY A 24 -0.91 4.68 -19.20
N GLU A 25 -0.04 4.45 -20.18
CA GLU A 25 1.21 3.70 -20.01
C GLU A 25 2.20 4.43 -19.09
N GLN A 26 2.10 5.76 -18.99
CA GLN A 26 2.88 6.55 -18.05
C GLN A 26 2.52 6.28 -16.58
N TYR A 27 1.29 5.83 -16.31
CA TYR A 27 0.76 5.56 -14.97
C TYR A 27 0.88 4.09 -14.56
N SER A 28 0.98 3.18 -15.52
CA SER A 28 1.04 1.75 -15.27
C SER A 28 1.74 0.98 -16.38
N LYS A 29 2.53 -0.03 -16.00
CA LYS A 29 3.17 -0.98 -16.92
C LYS A 29 2.16 -1.83 -17.70
N THR A 30 0.91 -1.92 -17.24
CA THR A 30 -0.17 -2.66 -17.90
C THR A 30 -1.16 -1.74 -18.61
N GLY A 31 -0.91 -0.43 -18.59
CA GLY A 31 -1.80 0.59 -19.17
C GLY A 31 -2.99 0.98 -18.30
N ILE A 32 -3.24 0.29 -17.18
CA ILE A 32 -4.40 0.54 -16.30
C ILE A 32 -3.97 0.67 -14.85
N SER A 33 -4.36 1.79 -14.23
CA SER A 33 -4.20 2.08 -12.80
C SER A 33 -5.54 2.52 -12.19
N PHE A 34 -5.58 2.70 -10.88
CA PHE A 34 -6.78 3.16 -10.19
C PHE A 34 -6.46 4.00 -8.95
N TRP A 35 -7.44 4.77 -8.48
CA TRP A 35 -7.47 5.36 -7.14
C TRP A 35 -8.85 5.18 -6.51
N GLN A 36 -8.89 5.22 -5.18
CA GLN A 36 -10.04 4.84 -4.37
C GLN A 36 -10.18 5.77 -3.15
N PRO A 37 -11.05 6.80 -3.21
CA PRO A 37 -11.11 7.84 -2.16
C PRO A 37 -11.99 7.53 -0.96
N THR A 38 -12.59 6.34 -0.87
CA THR A 38 -13.39 5.91 0.28
C THR A 38 -12.46 5.27 1.30
N SER A 39 -12.47 5.72 2.55
CA SER A 39 -11.68 5.02 3.57
C SER A 39 -12.29 3.67 3.91
N ASP A 40 -11.47 2.75 4.41
CA ASP A 40 -11.91 1.50 5.04
C ASP A 40 -12.73 0.57 4.14
N LYS A 41 -12.52 0.66 2.82
CA LYS A 41 -13.11 -0.25 1.84
C LYS A 41 -12.04 -1.07 1.11
N GLY A 42 -12.41 -2.29 0.75
CA GLY A 42 -11.56 -3.21 0.03
C GLY A 42 -12.04 -4.65 0.16
N LEU A 43 -11.11 -5.59 0.08
CA LEU A 43 -11.38 -7.02 -0.01
C LEU A 43 -11.52 -7.66 1.37
N THR A 44 -12.68 -8.23 1.65
CA THR A 44 -12.89 -9.09 2.83
C THR A 44 -12.20 -10.43 2.63
N ILE A 45 -11.44 -10.87 3.63
CA ILE A 45 -10.71 -12.14 3.68
C ILE A 45 -11.30 -13.05 4.76
N SER A 46 -11.25 -14.37 4.54
CA SER A 46 -11.81 -15.36 5.46
C SER A 46 -11.09 -15.43 6.81
N GLU A 47 -9.79 -15.15 6.81
CA GLU A 47 -8.91 -15.19 7.98
C GLU A 47 -7.74 -14.22 7.80
N PHE A 48 -7.16 -13.80 8.92
CA PHE A 48 -5.90 -13.05 8.89
C PHE A 48 -4.78 -14.01 8.48
N PRO A 49 -3.94 -13.64 7.50
CA PRO A 49 -2.82 -14.48 7.13
C PRO A 49 -1.78 -14.52 8.25
N ALA A 50 -0.95 -15.55 8.31
CA ALA A 50 0.16 -15.61 9.27
C ALA A 50 1.34 -14.72 8.82
N GLU A 51 1.46 -14.51 7.51
CA GLU A 51 2.42 -13.63 6.84
C GLU A 51 1.72 -13.09 5.60
N LEU A 52 1.99 -11.84 5.25
CA LEU A 52 1.46 -11.23 4.03
C LEU A 52 2.62 -10.66 3.22
N TYR A 53 2.73 -11.15 1.99
CA TYR A 53 3.61 -10.60 0.98
C TYR A 53 2.79 -9.76 0.03
N GLY A 54 3.34 -8.65 -0.42
CA GLY A 54 2.70 -7.80 -1.39
C GLY A 54 3.65 -7.17 -2.37
N LYS A 55 3.14 -6.95 -3.57
CA LYS A 55 3.76 -6.19 -4.64
C LYS A 55 2.73 -5.23 -5.20
N LEU A 56 3.11 -3.98 -5.42
CA LEU A 56 2.30 -3.03 -6.16
C LEU A 56 3.16 -2.03 -6.92
N ASP A 57 2.61 -1.54 -8.01
CA ASP A 57 3.15 -0.41 -8.75
C ASP A 57 2.42 0.88 -8.32
N LEU A 58 3.19 1.94 -8.08
CA LEU A 58 2.72 3.24 -7.59
C LEU A 58 3.21 4.35 -8.52
N TYR A 59 2.28 5.15 -9.03
CA TYR A 59 2.61 6.39 -9.73
C TYR A 59 2.39 7.57 -8.79
N PHE A 60 3.42 8.39 -8.61
CA PHE A 60 3.37 9.62 -7.82
C PHE A 60 3.43 10.82 -8.75
N LYS A 61 2.47 11.73 -8.67
CA LYS A 61 2.55 13.00 -9.36
C LYS A 61 3.68 13.86 -8.79
N ALA A 62 4.16 14.84 -9.55
CA ALA A 62 5.07 15.85 -9.02
C ALA A 62 4.47 16.52 -7.75
N PRO A 63 5.22 16.59 -6.63
CA PRO A 63 4.67 16.93 -5.33
C PRO A 63 4.23 18.40 -5.21
N GLU A 64 4.76 19.30 -6.03
CA GLU A 64 4.28 20.68 -6.17
C GLU A 64 2.87 20.78 -6.79
N ASN A 65 2.42 19.71 -7.46
CA ASN A 65 1.13 19.60 -8.13
C ASN A 65 0.17 18.61 -7.45
N ALA A 66 0.56 18.09 -6.29
CA ALA A 66 -0.22 17.13 -5.51
C ALA A 66 -0.83 17.84 -4.29
N ASP A 67 -2.16 17.78 -4.17
CA ASP A 67 -2.87 18.43 -3.06
C ASP A 67 -3.43 17.38 -2.12
N ARG A 68 -2.93 17.38 -0.87
CA ARG A 68 -3.38 16.48 0.21
C ARG A 68 -3.42 15.00 -0.20
N ALA A 69 -2.55 14.61 -1.12
CA ALA A 69 -2.48 13.25 -1.62
C ALA A 69 -2.12 12.29 -0.49
N LYS A 70 -2.86 11.18 -0.41
CA LYS A 70 -2.68 10.16 0.63
C LYS A 70 -3.04 8.79 0.09
N LEU A 71 -2.15 7.84 0.29
CA LEU A 71 -2.34 6.41 0.07
C LEU A 71 -2.25 5.69 1.41
N THR A 72 -3.07 4.66 1.60
CA THR A 72 -2.96 3.72 2.71
C THR A 72 -3.35 2.33 2.22
N LEU A 73 -2.44 1.37 2.41
CA LEU A 73 -2.72 -0.06 2.30
C LEU A 73 -2.71 -0.64 3.72
N ALA A 74 -3.84 -1.21 4.13
CA ALA A 74 -4.02 -1.72 5.49
C ALA A 74 -4.70 -3.09 5.51
N ILE A 75 -4.53 -3.80 6.61
CA ILE A 75 -5.22 -5.05 6.92
C ILE A 75 -5.76 -4.97 8.36
N GLY A 76 -7.06 -5.19 8.57
CA GLY A 76 -7.67 -5.10 9.91
C GLY A 76 -7.44 -3.76 10.63
N GLY A 77 -7.25 -2.68 9.84
CA GLY A 77 -6.92 -1.34 10.33
C GLY A 77 -5.44 -1.08 10.59
N TYR A 78 -4.59 -2.12 10.59
CA TYR A 78 -3.14 -1.95 10.66
C TYR A 78 -2.59 -1.46 9.33
N ILE A 79 -1.96 -0.28 9.33
CA ILE A 79 -1.38 0.32 8.12
C ILE A 79 -0.07 -0.39 7.80
N ILE A 80 -0.05 -1.16 6.72
CA ILE A 80 1.17 -1.84 6.25
C ILE A 80 2.09 -0.81 5.60
N VAL A 81 1.53 -0.03 4.66
CA VAL A 81 2.22 1.02 3.93
C VAL A 81 1.29 2.23 3.79
N SER A 82 1.85 3.42 3.95
CA SER A 82 1.21 4.66 3.57
C SER A 82 2.14 5.53 2.74
N ALA A 83 1.56 6.42 1.96
CA ALA A 83 2.29 7.48 1.28
C ALA A 83 1.49 8.78 1.35
N GLU A 84 2.16 9.90 1.55
CA GLU A 84 1.49 11.20 1.61
C GLU A 84 2.40 12.30 1.07
N THR A 85 1.78 13.34 0.50
CA THR A 85 2.47 14.62 0.29
C THR A 85 2.40 15.47 1.55
N SER A 86 3.54 16.00 1.97
CA SER A 86 3.63 17.04 3.01
C SER A 86 4.68 18.08 2.61
N TRP A 87 4.30 19.37 2.65
CA TRP A 87 5.15 20.51 2.24
C TRP A 87 5.86 20.30 0.89
N SER A 88 5.09 19.90 -0.14
CA SER A 88 5.61 19.61 -1.49
C SER A 88 6.70 18.54 -1.50
N ARG A 89 6.65 17.58 -0.58
CA ARG A 89 7.53 16.42 -0.54
C ARG A 89 6.72 15.15 -0.36
N TRP A 90 7.14 14.10 -1.03
CA TRP A 90 6.61 12.76 -0.82
C TRP A 90 7.27 12.12 0.39
N ARG A 91 6.45 11.42 1.18
CA ARG A 91 6.91 10.55 2.25
C ARG A 91 6.12 9.25 2.21
N MET A 92 6.83 8.13 2.22
CA MET A 92 6.27 6.81 2.43
C MET A 92 6.63 6.31 3.81
N LYS A 93 5.65 5.71 4.48
CA LYS A 93 5.84 5.07 5.77
C LYS A 93 5.38 3.62 5.71
N GLY A 94 5.94 2.81 6.59
CA GLY A 94 5.57 1.42 6.82
C GLY A 94 5.28 1.17 8.28
N ASN A 95 4.86 -0.05 8.59
CA ASN A 95 4.70 -0.55 9.97
C ASN A 95 3.89 0.41 10.86
N ASN A 96 2.62 0.60 10.53
CA ASN A 96 1.69 1.51 11.20
C ASN A 96 2.18 2.97 11.32
N ASN A 97 2.87 3.46 10.29
CA ASN A 97 3.50 4.78 10.25
C ASN A 97 4.70 4.99 11.20
N ASN A 98 5.20 3.94 11.85
CA ASN A 98 6.36 4.04 12.74
C ASN A 98 7.66 4.24 11.96
N ASP A 99 7.75 3.67 10.76
CA ASP A 99 8.98 3.65 9.98
C ASP A 99 8.83 4.51 8.73
N THR A 100 9.75 5.44 8.50
CA THR A 100 9.85 6.12 7.21
C THR A 100 10.67 5.25 6.27
N ILE A 101 10.04 4.79 5.19
CA ILE A 101 10.68 3.87 4.23
C ILE A 101 11.14 4.61 2.97
N ALA A 102 10.51 5.72 2.59
CA ALA A 102 11.02 6.54 1.49
C ALA A 102 10.66 8.01 1.65
N THR A 103 11.51 8.87 1.11
CA THR A 103 11.29 10.30 0.94
C THR A 103 11.40 10.65 -0.55
N SER A 104 11.08 11.90 -0.93
CA SER A 104 11.18 12.38 -2.31
C SER A 104 12.46 11.95 -3.05
N ASP A 105 13.61 11.92 -2.38
CA ASP A 105 14.89 11.57 -3.02
C ASP A 105 14.96 10.12 -3.53
N SER A 106 14.13 9.23 -2.97
CA SER A 106 14.05 7.81 -3.35
C SER A 106 12.79 7.47 -4.15
N ILE A 107 11.83 8.39 -4.22
CA ILE A 107 10.56 8.23 -4.92
C ILE A 107 10.69 8.85 -6.30
N ARG A 108 10.46 8.05 -7.35
CA ARG A 108 10.44 8.56 -8.72
C ARG A 108 9.11 9.28 -8.95
N VAL A 109 9.15 10.58 -9.16
CA VAL A 109 7.97 11.39 -9.48
C VAL A 109 7.66 11.35 -10.98
N ASN A 110 6.39 11.47 -11.34
CA ASN A 110 5.88 11.31 -12.70
C ASN A 110 6.35 10.01 -13.38
N ALA A 111 6.54 8.96 -12.58
CA ALA A 111 7.03 7.67 -13.04
C ALA A 111 6.48 6.57 -12.12
N VAL A 112 6.43 5.35 -12.68
CA VAL A 112 6.03 4.17 -11.93
C VAL A 112 7.15 3.73 -10.99
N ASN A 113 6.79 3.51 -9.74
CA ASN A 113 7.62 2.89 -8.71
C ASN A 113 7.09 1.50 -8.42
N THR A 114 7.96 0.55 -8.06
CA THR A 114 7.52 -0.78 -7.62
C THR A 114 7.88 -0.96 -6.15
N LEU A 115 6.86 -1.23 -5.34
CA LEU A 115 7.01 -1.56 -3.94
C LEU A 115 6.77 -3.06 -3.74
N TRP A 116 7.70 -3.71 -3.06
CA TRP A 116 7.51 -5.01 -2.46
C TRP A 116 7.51 -4.86 -0.95
N PHE A 117 6.68 -5.64 -0.27
CA PHE A 117 6.71 -5.72 1.18
C PHE A 117 6.44 -7.15 1.65
N HIS A 118 6.92 -7.42 2.86
CA HIS A 118 6.58 -8.59 3.64
C HIS A 118 6.26 -8.12 5.05
N VAL A 119 5.11 -8.53 5.57
CA VAL A 119 4.68 -8.26 6.93
C VAL A 119 4.26 -9.55 7.62
N LYS A 120 4.91 -9.86 8.74
CA LYS A 120 4.57 -10.96 9.64
C LYS A 120 4.18 -10.37 11.00
N PRO A 121 2.93 -10.49 11.47
CA PRO A 121 2.57 -10.09 12.81
C PRO A 121 3.26 -10.99 13.83
N GLY A 122 3.55 -10.42 14.99
CA GLY A 122 4.17 -11.12 16.10
C GLY A 122 3.86 -10.39 17.38
N GLN A 123 3.28 -11.06 18.37
CA GLN A 123 2.93 -10.44 19.65
C GLN A 123 4.06 -10.56 20.69
N ASN A 124 5.04 -11.42 20.43
CA ASN A 124 6.13 -11.73 21.36
C ASN A 124 7.50 -11.29 20.80
N ASN A 125 7.54 -10.12 20.14
CA ASN A 125 8.72 -9.60 19.44
C ASN A 125 9.27 -10.60 18.41
N ASP A 126 8.38 -11.23 17.64
CA ASP A 126 8.69 -12.18 16.59
C ASP A 126 8.11 -11.76 15.23
N GLY A 127 7.65 -10.50 15.14
CA GLY A 127 7.11 -9.89 13.94
C GLY A 127 8.19 -9.32 13.03
N ILE A 128 7.86 -9.22 11.74
CA ILE A 128 8.75 -8.77 10.68
C ILE A 128 8.05 -7.70 9.86
N PHE A 129 8.77 -6.64 9.52
CA PHE A 129 8.39 -5.73 8.46
C PHE A 129 9.57 -5.47 7.54
N TRP A 130 9.42 -5.86 6.28
CA TRP A 130 10.46 -5.71 5.27
C TRP A 130 9.89 -5.09 4.01
N ALA A 131 10.66 -4.23 3.35
CA ALA A 131 10.23 -3.56 2.13
C ALA A 131 11.38 -3.24 1.16
N LEU A 132 11.10 -3.41 -0.12
CA LEU A 132 11.93 -2.96 -1.25
C LEU A 132 11.16 -1.91 -2.07
N LEU A 133 11.77 -0.76 -2.32
CA LEU A 133 11.25 0.22 -3.27
C LEU A 133 12.21 0.33 -4.45
N ASN A 134 11.72 0.12 -5.67
CA ASN A 134 12.52 0.19 -6.89
C ASN A 134 13.80 -0.68 -6.79
N GLU A 135 13.63 -1.92 -6.32
CA GLU A 135 14.70 -2.92 -6.14
C GLU A 135 15.74 -2.59 -5.06
N ARG A 136 15.55 -1.48 -4.31
CA ARG A 136 16.40 -1.10 -3.18
C ARG A 136 15.71 -1.43 -1.86
N GLU A 137 16.44 -2.06 -0.94
CA GLU A 137 15.97 -2.26 0.43
C GLU A 137 15.83 -0.93 1.14
N VAL A 138 14.62 -0.67 1.61
CA VAL A 138 14.25 0.56 2.32
C VAL A 138 13.89 0.32 3.77
N CYS A 139 13.53 -0.92 4.12
CA CYS A 139 13.23 -1.30 5.48
C CYS A 139 13.46 -2.79 5.69
N ASN A 140 14.05 -3.14 6.82
CA ASN A 140 14.21 -4.52 7.26
C ASN A 140 14.19 -4.54 8.80
N LYS A 141 12.98 -4.60 9.35
CA LYS A 141 12.73 -4.65 10.78
C LYS A 141 12.39 -6.07 11.18
N GLN A 142 13.12 -6.53 12.18
CA GLN A 142 12.90 -7.79 12.87
C GLN A 142 12.39 -7.50 14.29
N ASP A 143 11.99 -8.55 14.99
CA ASP A 143 11.60 -8.52 16.40
C ASP A 143 10.49 -7.50 16.73
N CYS A 144 9.61 -7.24 15.78
CA CYS A 144 8.52 -6.28 15.94
C CYS A 144 7.39 -6.88 16.80
N SER A 145 6.71 -6.05 17.59
CA SER A 145 5.49 -6.42 18.31
C SER A 145 4.28 -5.72 17.69
N PHE A 146 3.50 -6.43 16.87
CA PHE A 146 2.25 -5.93 16.29
C PHE A 146 1.31 -7.06 15.87
N TRP A 147 0.03 -6.71 15.71
CA TRP A 147 -1.03 -7.59 15.22
C TRP A 147 -1.88 -6.87 14.17
N TYR A 148 -2.44 -7.62 13.21
CA TYR A 148 -3.24 -7.03 12.13
C TYR A 148 -4.56 -6.42 12.62
N ALA A 149 -5.22 -7.02 13.61
CA ALA A 149 -6.51 -6.55 14.13
C ALA A 149 -6.34 -5.39 15.12
N TYR A 150 -5.87 -4.24 14.61
CA TYR A 150 -5.72 -3.02 15.41
C TYR A 150 -7.05 -2.26 15.55
N SER A 151 -8.00 -2.45 14.63
CA SER A 151 -9.33 -1.84 14.71
C SER A 151 -10.45 -2.85 14.43
N SER A 152 -11.70 -2.42 14.65
CA SER A 152 -12.92 -3.22 14.44
C SER A 152 -13.24 -3.46 12.96
N SER A 153 -12.42 -3.00 12.01
CA SER A 153 -12.62 -3.36 10.62
C SER A 153 -12.43 -4.87 10.51
N GLU A 154 -13.53 -5.53 10.13
CA GLU A 154 -13.59 -6.94 9.81
C GLU A 154 -12.38 -7.33 8.96
N LYS A 155 -11.96 -8.59 9.01
CA LYS A 155 -10.86 -9.18 8.23
C LYS A 155 -10.85 -8.67 6.77
N THR A 156 -10.23 -7.53 6.52
CA THR A 156 -10.38 -6.78 5.28
C THR A 156 -9.05 -6.14 4.96
N ILE A 157 -8.64 -6.27 3.71
CA ILE A 157 -7.51 -5.57 3.13
C ILE A 157 -8.06 -4.34 2.42
N THR A 158 -7.64 -3.16 2.86
CA THR A 158 -8.16 -1.88 2.35
C THR A 158 -7.09 -1.13 1.58
N VAL A 159 -7.50 -0.51 0.48
CA VAL A 159 -6.68 0.40 -0.31
C VAL A 159 -7.41 1.72 -0.40
N TYR A 160 -6.86 2.74 0.25
CA TYR A 160 -7.35 4.10 0.20
C TYR A 160 -6.35 4.95 -0.56
N SER A 161 -6.76 5.58 -1.65
CA SER A 161 -6.02 6.67 -2.30
C SER A 161 -6.95 7.87 -2.44
N ARG A 162 -6.65 8.96 -1.72
CA ARG A 162 -7.54 10.12 -1.57
C ARG A 162 -7.80 10.87 -2.87
N THR A 163 -6.78 10.96 -3.72
CA THR A 163 -6.77 11.74 -4.96
C THR A 163 -6.08 10.95 -6.06
N GLU A 164 -6.24 11.39 -7.30
CA GLU A 164 -5.53 10.84 -8.45
C GLU A 164 -4.01 11.13 -8.46
N ASP A 165 -3.50 11.87 -7.47
CA ASP A 165 -2.08 12.21 -7.39
C ASP A 165 -1.20 11.01 -6.96
N ILE A 166 -1.83 9.94 -6.47
CA ILE A 166 -1.21 8.63 -6.24
C ILE A 166 -2.10 7.55 -6.88
N LEU A 167 -1.59 6.91 -7.92
CA LEU A 167 -2.29 5.83 -8.61
C LEU A 167 -1.67 4.48 -8.25
N VAL A 168 -2.52 3.49 -8.07
CA VAL A 168 -2.14 2.11 -7.75
C VAL A 168 -2.36 1.25 -9.00
N SER A 169 -1.42 0.34 -9.28
CA SER A 169 -1.61 -0.70 -10.29
C SER A 169 -0.84 -1.96 -9.92
N ASN A 170 -1.10 -3.07 -10.63
CA ASN A 170 -0.34 -4.32 -10.48
C ASN A 170 -0.24 -4.82 -9.02
N LEU A 171 -1.31 -4.63 -8.24
CA LEU A 171 -1.38 -5.07 -6.84
C LEU A 171 -1.54 -6.59 -6.80
N ILE A 172 -0.58 -7.25 -6.17
CA ILE A 172 -0.54 -8.69 -5.97
C ILE A 172 -0.29 -8.92 -4.48
N LEU A 173 -1.07 -9.81 -3.87
CA LEU A 173 -0.95 -10.18 -2.46
C LEU A 173 -0.85 -11.70 -2.34
N SER A 174 -0.14 -12.20 -1.34
CA SER A 174 -0.02 -13.65 -1.09
C SER A 174 0.36 -13.99 0.34
#